data_AF-A0A0B1SBT8-F1
#
_entry.id   AF-A0A0B1SBT8-F1
#
_cell.length_a   1.000
_cell.length_b   1.000
_cell.length_c   1.000
_cell.angle_alpha   90.00
_cell.angle_beta   90.00
_cell.angle_gamma   90.00
#
_symmetry.space_group_name_H-M   'P 1'
#
loop_
_entity.id
_entity.type
_entity.pdbx_description
1 polymer ?
#
loop_
_entity_poly.entity_id
_entity_poly.type
_entity_poly.pdbx_seq_one_letter_code
_entity_poly.pdbx_strand_id
1 'polypeptide(L)' 'MSTYILKRGSAGLTERITYIDYVRANSAAAAAGVRRGDVVVAVNGFPVLAESHKALVDLMSSQLNLCLVLLYQVGVN' A
#
# COMPACT_ATOMS: atom_id res chain seq x y z
N MET A 1 -2.44 2.16 -9.47
CA MET A 1 -2.45 2.48 -8.03
C MET A 1 -1.49 3.63 -7.83
N SER A 2 -1.98 4.77 -7.36
CA SER A 2 -1.23 6.03 -7.37
C SER A 2 -0.37 6.14 -6.11
N THR A 3 0.90 6.55 -6.24
CA THR A 3 1.77 6.83 -5.08
C THR A 3 1.77 8.32 -4.81
N TYR A 4 1.41 8.71 -3.59
CA TYR A 4 1.44 10.11 -3.17
C TYR A 4 2.64 10.35 -2.27
N ILE A 5 3.31 11.47 -2.51
CA ILE A 5 4.39 11.97 -1.68
C ILE A 5 3.74 12.75 -0.52
N LEU A 6 3.91 12.27 0.71
CA LEU A 6 3.49 13.01 1.90
C LEU A 6 4.72 13.72 2.48
N LYS A 7 4.70 15.06 2.44
CA LYS A 7 5.67 15.87 3.18
C LYS A 7 5.13 16.10 4.59
N ARG A 8 5.85 15.67 5.62
CA ARG A 8 5.52 15.99 7.02
C ARG A 8 6.70 16.70 7.68
N GLY A 9 6.45 17.86 8.28
CA GLY A 9 7.43 18.62 9.09
C GLY A 9 8.38 19.55 8.31
N SER A 10 8.94 20.53 9.04
CA SER A 10 9.82 21.60 8.55
C SER A 10 11.15 21.12 7.96
N ALA A 11 11.46 19.82 8.05
CA ALA A 11 12.69 19.22 7.55
C ALA A 11 12.59 18.64 6.11
N GLY A 12 11.44 18.75 5.44
CA GLY A 12 11.31 18.30 4.04
C GLY A 12 11.48 16.79 3.83
N LEU A 13 11.36 15.99 4.90
CA LEU A 13 11.39 14.54 4.81
C LEU A 13 10.17 14.09 4.00
N THR A 14 10.46 13.57 2.82
CA THR A 14 9.48 13.18 1.82
C THR A 14 9.19 11.70 2.04
N GLU A 15 8.23 11.39 2.89
CA GLU A 15 7.83 10.00 3.13
C GLU A 15 6.95 9.54 1.97
N ARG A 16 7.44 8.55 1.23
CA ARG A 16 6.68 7.92 0.15
C ARG A 16 5.82 6.84 0.78
N ILE A 17 4.51 7.01 0.73
CA ILE A 17 3.58 6.02 1.27
C ILE A 17 2.77 5.48 0.10
N THR A 18 2.77 4.15 -0.05
CA THR A 18 1.97 3.47 -1.07
C THR A 18 0.65 3.00 -0.46
N TYR A 19 -0.46 3.44 -1.03
CA TYR A 19 -1.80 3.09 -0.57
C TYR A 19 -2.68 2.57 -1.71
N ILE A 20 -3.72 1.83 -1.37
CA ILE A 20 -4.66 1.21 -2.29
C ILE A 20 -5.62 2.28 -2.82
N ASP A 21 -5.49 2.62 -4.10
CA ASP A 21 -6.34 3.64 -4.74
C ASP A 21 -7.69 3.06 -5.23
N TYR A 22 -7.68 1.80 -5.65
CA TYR A 22 -8.86 1.10 -6.14
C TYR A 22 -8.77 -0.40 -5.87
N VAL A 23 -9.91 -1.00 -5.52
CA VAL A 23 -10.07 -2.46 -5.39
C VAL A 23 -11.18 -2.88 -6.34
N ARG A 24 -10.86 -3.82 -7.25
CA ARG A 24 -11.85 -4.35 -8.19
C ARG A 24 -12.89 -5.18 -7.46
N ALA A 25 -14.17 -4.95 -7.75
CA ALA A 25 -15.26 -5.79 -7.23
C ALA A 25 -15.06 -7.26 -7.60
N ASN A 26 -15.45 -8.17 -6.70
CA ASN A 26 -15.31 -9.63 -6.86
C ASN A 26 -13.87 -10.13 -7.10
N SER A 27 -12.85 -9.35 -6.71
CA SER A 27 -11.45 -9.78 -6.76
C SER A 27 -11.02 -10.48 -5.48
N ALA A 28 -9.89 -11.19 -5.52
CA ALA A 28 -9.26 -11.77 -4.33
C ALA A 28 -8.99 -10.71 -3.25
N ALA A 29 -8.56 -9.50 -3.65
CA ALA A 29 -8.34 -8.39 -2.73
C ALA A 29 -9.65 -7.92 -2.06
N ALA A 30 -10.75 -7.84 -2.82
CA ALA A 30 -12.06 -7.52 -2.25
C ALA A 30 -12.54 -8.60 -1.27
N ALA A 31 -12.36 -9.88 -1.60
CA ALA A 31 -12.70 -11.00 -0.73
C ALA A 31 -11.84 -11.03 0.55
N ALA A 32 -10.58 -10.60 0.47
CA ALA A 32 -9.68 -10.43 1.61
C ALA A 32 -9.97 -9.19 2.47
N GLY A 33 -10.94 -8.36 2.08
CA GLY A 33 -11.34 -7.17 2.82
C GLY A 33 -10.44 -5.94 2.62
N VAL A 34 -9.58 -5.95 1.60
CA VAL A 34 -8.75 -4.79 1.20
C VAL A 34 -9.66 -3.65 0.73
N ARG A 35 -9.36 -2.42 1.14
CA ARG A 35 -10.17 -1.24 0.86
C ARG A 35 -9.34 -0.12 0.25
N ARG A 36 -10.04 0.78 -0.46
CA ARG A 36 -9.44 2.06 -0.87
C ARG A 36 -8.98 2.83 0.37
N GLY A 37 -7.76 3.34 0.32
CA GLY A 37 -7.12 4.07 1.40
C GLY A 37 -6.24 3.21 2.32
N ASP A 38 -6.30 1.87 2.21
CA ASP A 38 -5.39 1.00 2.96
C ASP A 38 -3.94 1.28 2.58
N VAL A 39 -3.07 1.39 3.57
CA VAL A 39 -1.63 1.59 3.36
C VAL A 39 -0.91 0.25 3.40
N VAL A 40 -0.09 -0.04 2.39
CA VAL A 40 0.69 -1.28 2.33
C VAL A 40 1.97 -1.11 3.16
N VAL A 41 2.08 -1.88 4.24
CA VAL A 41 3.24 -1.83 5.15
C VAL A 41 4.24 -2.93 4.86
N ALA A 42 3.75 -4.14 4.57
CA ALA A 42 4.60 -5.29 4.25
C ALA A 42 3.96 -6.22 3.21
N VAL A 43 4.81 -6.91 2.46
CA VAL A 43 4.45 -7.96 1.49
C VAL A 43 5.25 -9.21 1.81
N ASN A 44 4.57 -10.34 2.01
CA ASN A 44 5.18 -11.64 2.32
C ASN A 44 6.20 -11.59 3.47
N GLY A 45 5.91 -10.77 4.50
CA GLY A 45 6.77 -10.60 5.67
C GLY A 45 7.87 -9.54 5.51
N PHE A 46 8.05 -8.94 4.33
CA PHE A 46 9.05 -7.91 4.09
C PHE A 46 8.44 -6.50 4.17
N PRO A 47 9.01 -5.57 4.97
CA PRO A 47 8.54 -4.19 5.02
C PRO A 47 8.80 -3.48 3.69
N VAL A 48 7.82 -2.71 3.20
CA VAL A 48 7.88 -2.06 1.87
C VAL A 48 7.66 -0.55 1.89
N LEU A 49 7.64 0.08 3.08
CA LEU A 49 7.38 1.51 3.22
C LEU A 49 8.43 2.42 2.54
N ALA A 50 9.66 1.93 2.37
CA ALA A 50 10.72 2.66 1.69
C ALA A 50 10.80 2.35 0.18
N GLU A 51 10.03 1.37 -0.31
CA GLU A 51 10.13 0.92 -1.69
C GLU A 51 9.48 1.90 -2.66
N SER A 52 10.08 1.98 -3.86
CA SER A 52 9.44 2.69 -4.95
C SER A 52 8.17 1.97 -5.39
N HIS A 53 7.20 2.71 -5.94
CA HIS A 53 5.98 2.13 -6.49
C HIS A 53 6.26 0.99 -7.47
N LYS A 54 7.23 1.22 -8.37
CA LYS A 54 7.58 0.25 -9.40
C LYS A 54 8.14 -1.03 -8.77
N ALA A 55 9.08 -0.90 -7.84
CA ALA A 55 9.68 -2.04 -7.15
C ALA A 55 8.61 -2.85 -6.39
N LEU A 56 7.68 -2.19 -5.71
CA LEU A 56 6.58 -2.85 -5.03
C LEU A 56 5.65 -3.61 -5.99
N VAL A 57 5.29 -3.01 -7.13
CA VAL A 57 4.44 -3.67 -8.14
C VAL A 57 5.16 -4.85 -8.79
N ASP A 58 6.44 -4.70 -9.12
CA ASP A 58 7.26 -5.77 -9.67
C ASP A 58 7.36 -6.94 -8.66
N LEU A 59 7.60 -6.62 -7.37
CA LEU A 59 7.60 -7.59 -6.28
C LEU A 59 6.27 -8.33 -6.22
N MET A 60 5.14 -7.63 -6.13
CA MET A 60 3.83 -8.25 -5.97
C MET A 60 3.40 -9.08 -7.19
N SER A 61 3.69 -8.61 -8.41
CA SER A 61 3.32 -9.31 -9.64
C SER A 61 4.15 -10.57 -9.92
N SER A 62 5.34 -10.67 -9.33
CA SER A 62 6.19 -11.87 -9.42
C SER A 62 5.75 -13.02 -8.52
N GLN A 63 4.80 -12.80 -7.59
CA GLN A 63 4.41 -13.77 -6.59
C GLN A 63 3.08 -14.44 -6.94
N LEU A 64 3.02 -15.76 -6.76
CA LEU A 64 1.77 -16.53 -6.90
C LEU A 64 0.83 -16.36 -5.70
N ASN A 65 1.38 -16.05 -4.52
CA ASN A 65 0.63 -15.82 -3.29
C ASN A 65 1.11 -14.54 -2.60
N LEU A 66 0.17 -13.76 -2.08
CA LEU A 66 0.44 -12.49 -1.41
C LEU A 66 -0.16 -12.47 -0.01
N CYS A 67 0.70 -12.29 0.99
CA CYS A 67 0.35 -11.94 2.35
C CYS A 67 0.66 -10.45 2.55
N LEU A 68 -0.37 -9.65 2.80
CA LEU A 68 -0.24 -8.20 2.95
C LEU A 68 -0.49 -7.80 4.41
N VAL A 69 0.37 -6.92 4.93
CA VAL A 69 0.11 -6.19 6.16
C VAL A 69 -0.34 -4.80 5.79
N LEU A 70 -1.57 -4.45 6.17
CA LEU A 70 -2.23 -3.21 5.80
C LEU A 70 -2.56 -2.39 7.05
N LEU A 71 -2.41 -1.07 6.95
CA LEU A 71 -2.98 -0.14 7.91
C LEU A 71 -4.24 0.46 7.32
N TYR A 72 -5.36 0.26 8.02
CA TYR A 72 -6.63 0.88 7.71
C TYR A 72 -6.76 2.18 8.50
N GLN A 73 -6.94 3.30 7.80
CA GLN A 73 -7.26 4.57 8.46
C GLN A 73 -8.77 4.78 8.45
N VAL A 74 -9.38 4.75 9.63
CA VAL A 74 -10.74 5.30 9.83
C VAL A 74 -10.60 6.82 9.80
N GLY A 75 -11.34 7.48 8.92
CA GLY A 75 -11.41 8.94 8.91
C GLY A 75 -11.80 9.43 10.30
N VAL A 76 -10.96 10.27 10.89
CA VAL A 76 -11.36 11.07 12.05
C VAL A 76 -12.37 12.07 11.48
N ASN A 77 -13.65 11.88 11.80
CA ASN A 77 -14.69 12.89 11.50
C ASN A 77 -14.42 14.18 12.27
#